data_AF-A0A2N4XJG0-F1
#
_entry.id   AF-A0A2N4XJG0-F1
#
_cell.length_a   1.000
_cell.length_b   1.000
_cell.length_c   1.000
_cell.angle_alpha   90.00
_cell.angle_beta   90.00
_cell.angle_gamma   90.00
#
_symmetry.space_group_name_H-M   'P 1'
#
loop_
_entity.id
_entity.type
_entity.pdbx_description
1 polymer ?
#
loop_
_entity_poly.entity_id
_entity_poly.type
_entity_poly.pdbx_seq_one_letter_code
_entity_poly.pdbx_strand_id
1 'polypeptide(L)'
;MKIRTFQNGTLEGCVQAVRPMAMDAMKDRFESSGTHAPGFGAKPLTEEEEAEKRERNHKRAVRRAKQSARWLVKQISADRLLTLTYRENMQDRERLYDDFKRFVRLLRKELKGRPWPYVAVPELQDRGAFHIHLAVKGWQPYSVIRRCWYQALGGRGDEKGVETPGQVDVTSPRAKQGMGGAGRQWDSSRLSGYIVKYMEKTFDDLTDSEKKRYWHSADAKKPTVHRVWLGAVDVTEACPEAIGVLQTFYGLVGAQFDMWLSPDGTTFWVAGKNTVQIDVEHDGEEPPF
;
A
#
# COMPACT_ATOMS: atom_id res chain seq x y z
N MET A 1 16.37 -7.02 11.15
CA MET A 1 15.75 -7.15 9.81
C MET A 1 14.23 -7.38 9.91
N LYS A 2 13.43 -6.73 9.07
CA LYS A 2 12.00 -7.01 8.86
C LYS A 2 11.83 -7.67 7.50
N ILE A 3 11.33 -8.89 7.47
CA ILE A 3 11.15 -9.72 6.28
C ILE A 3 9.66 -9.79 5.96
N ARG A 4 9.31 -9.65 4.68
CA ARG A 4 7.92 -9.72 4.18
C ARG A 4 7.86 -10.60 2.95
N THR A 5 6.92 -11.52 2.97
CA THR A 5 6.59 -12.37 1.84
C THR A 5 5.21 -11.97 1.33
N PHE A 6 5.05 -11.98 0.01
CA PHE A 6 3.82 -11.58 -0.65
C PHE A 6 3.30 -12.73 -1.51
N GLN A 7 1.97 -12.84 -1.66
CA GLN A 7 1.37 -13.92 -2.46
C GLN A 7 1.79 -13.90 -3.94
N ASN A 8 2.25 -12.75 -4.45
CA ASN A 8 2.79 -12.63 -5.81
C ASN A 8 4.22 -13.17 -5.98
N GLY A 9 4.76 -13.85 -4.95
CA GLY A 9 6.12 -14.39 -4.90
C GLY A 9 7.21 -13.32 -4.73
N THR A 10 6.85 -12.11 -4.31
CA THR A 10 7.84 -11.10 -3.93
C THR A 10 8.29 -11.34 -2.48
N LEU A 11 9.58 -11.17 -2.25
CA LEU A 11 10.22 -11.16 -0.93
C LEU A 11 10.87 -9.79 -0.73
N GLU A 12 10.65 -9.18 0.43
CA GLU A 12 11.31 -7.93 0.84
C GLU A 12 11.98 -8.09 2.20
N GLY A 13 13.27 -7.80 2.27
CA GLY A 13 14.03 -7.63 3.52
C GLY A 13 14.32 -6.15 3.75
N CYS A 14 14.04 -5.64 4.94
CA CYS A 14 14.43 -4.30 5.35
C CYS A 14 15.26 -4.38 6.63
N VAL A 15 16.55 -4.11 6.50
CA VAL A 15 17.46 -4.01 7.63
C VAL A 15 17.48 -2.58 8.09
N GLN A 16 17.37 -2.38 9.40
CA GLN A 16 17.52 -1.10 10.04
C GLN A 16 18.46 -1.34 11.20
N ALA A 17 19.55 -0.57 11.26
CA ALA A 17 20.43 -0.52 12.39
C ALA A 17 19.60 -0.16 13.62
N VAL A 18 19.63 -1.04 14.61
CA VAL A 18 19.11 -0.72 15.92
C VAL A 18 20.25 0.01 16.61
N ARG A 19 20.05 1.30 16.86
CA ARG A 19 21.11 2.19 17.38
C ARG A 19 21.86 1.50 18.55
N PRO A 20 23.18 1.31 18.44
CA PRO A 20 24.01 1.02 19.62
C PRO A 20 24.02 2.19 20.63
N MET A 21 23.50 3.37 20.27
CA MET A 21 23.45 4.58 21.11
C MET A 21 22.03 4.98 21.59
N ALA A 22 21.11 4.02 21.67
CA ALA A 22 19.98 4.17 22.58
C ALA A 22 20.35 3.74 24.00
N MET A 23 21.53 3.12 24.22
CA MET A 23 22.03 2.84 25.56
C MET A 23 22.42 4.12 26.27
N ASP A 24 23.20 5.04 25.69
CA ASP A 24 23.52 6.33 26.35
C ASP A 24 22.29 7.20 26.55
N ALA A 25 21.37 7.28 25.58
CA ALA A 25 20.10 8.01 25.77
C ALA A 25 19.10 7.29 26.69
N MET A 26 19.34 6.02 27.03
CA MET A 26 18.60 5.24 28.03
C MET A 26 19.31 5.27 29.37
N LYS A 27 20.65 5.34 29.40
CA LYS A 27 21.51 5.54 30.57
C LYS A 27 21.34 6.95 31.09
N ASP A 28 21.44 7.98 30.25
CA ASP A 28 21.06 9.36 30.59
C ASP A 28 19.63 9.41 31.11
N ARG A 29 18.69 8.67 30.49
CA ARG A 29 17.29 8.66 30.93
C ARG A 29 17.04 7.83 32.18
N PHE A 30 17.91 6.88 32.51
CA PHE A 30 17.87 6.01 33.69
C PHE A 30 18.62 6.65 34.88
N GLU A 31 19.75 7.29 34.61
CA GLU A 31 20.59 8.10 35.48
C GLU A 31 19.93 9.47 35.76
N SER A 32 19.20 10.05 34.80
CA SER A 32 18.31 11.21 35.02
C SER A 32 16.94 10.84 35.57
N SER A 33 16.57 9.55 35.62
CA SER A 33 15.33 9.11 36.27
C SER A 33 15.55 8.86 37.76
N GLY A 34 15.70 9.96 38.50
CA GLY A 34 15.03 10.00 39.80
C GLY A 34 13.53 9.80 39.53
N THR A 35 12.99 8.67 39.99
CA THR A 35 11.57 8.31 40.06
C THR A 35 10.60 9.38 39.51
N HIS A 36 10.37 9.38 38.20
CA HIS A 36 9.25 10.09 37.60
C HIS A 36 8.33 9.04 37.00
N ALA A 37 7.23 8.76 37.72
CA ALA A 37 6.03 8.18 37.15
C ALA A 37 5.67 8.92 35.84
N PRO A 38 4.99 8.28 34.87
CA PRO A 38 4.63 8.91 33.60
C PRO A 38 3.93 10.24 33.89
N GLY A 39 4.64 11.34 33.58
CA GLY A 39 4.23 12.68 33.99
C GLY A 39 2.91 13.07 33.34
N PHE A 40 1.88 13.19 34.18
CA PHE A 40 0.81 14.15 33.93
C PHE A 40 1.44 15.55 33.91
N GLY A 41 1.44 16.20 32.74
CA GLY A 41 1.93 17.58 32.59
C GLY A 41 3.06 17.76 31.58
N ALA A 42 2.92 17.25 30.36
CA ALA A 42 3.72 17.77 29.26
C ALA A 42 3.44 19.29 29.13
N LYS A 43 4.48 20.13 29.09
CA LYS A 43 4.32 21.55 28.77
C LYS A 43 3.52 21.68 27.47
N PRO A 44 2.52 22.58 27.39
CA PRO A 44 1.85 22.86 26.14
C PRO A 44 2.92 23.32 25.14
N LEU A 45 2.88 22.72 23.95
CA LEU A 45 3.76 23.09 22.85
C LEU A 45 3.38 24.50 22.38
N THR A 46 4.35 25.26 21.88
CA THR A 46 4.02 26.51 21.19
C THR A 46 3.23 26.22 19.90
N GLU A 47 2.50 27.19 19.36
CA GLU A 47 1.78 27.02 18.09
C GLU A 47 2.70 26.57 16.95
N GLU A 48 3.94 27.05 16.94
CA GLU A 48 4.99 26.65 15.99
C GLU A 48 5.40 25.18 16.19
N GLU A 49 5.69 24.77 17.42
CA GLU A 49 6.03 23.38 17.74
C GLU A 49 4.86 22.42 17.43
N GLU A 50 3.62 22.85 17.64
CA GLU A 50 2.42 22.10 17.26
C GLU A 50 2.28 21.97 15.75
N ALA A 51 2.51 23.05 15.00
CA ALA A 51 2.49 23.05 13.54
C ALA A 51 3.56 22.11 12.96
N GLU A 52 4.80 22.19 13.45
CA GLU A 52 5.89 21.28 13.04
C GLU A 52 5.58 19.83 13.38
N LYS A 53 5.02 19.58 14.58
CA LYS A 53 4.61 18.25 15.00
C LYS A 53 3.49 17.71 14.11
N ARG A 54 2.51 18.54 13.75
CA ARG A 54 1.42 18.21 12.82
C ARG A 54 1.98 17.87 11.44
N GLU A 55 2.87 18.70 10.89
CA GLU A 55 3.50 18.46 9.59
C GLU A 55 4.32 17.16 9.58
N ARG A 56 5.15 16.94 10.61
CA ARG A 56 5.94 15.71 10.77
C ARG A 56 5.06 14.47 10.90
N ASN A 57 3.95 14.57 11.64
CA ASN A 57 2.98 13.49 11.76
C ASN A 57 2.26 13.23 10.43
N HIS A 58 1.89 14.29 9.70
CA HIS A 58 1.29 14.22 8.38
C HIS A 58 2.22 13.49 7.40
N LYS A 59 3.49 13.91 7.28
CA LYS A 59 4.51 13.25 6.45
C LYS A 59 4.66 11.77 6.78
N ARG A 60 4.68 11.41 8.08
CA ARG A 60 4.73 10.02 8.54
C ARG A 60 3.47 9.24 8.16
N ALA A 61 2.29 9.82 8.32
CA ALA A 61 1.02 9.21 7.97
C ALA A 61 0.92 8.93 6.46
N VAL A 62 1.32 9.91 5.64
CA VAL A 62 1.41 9.78 4.18
C VAL A 62 2.34 8.63 3.79
N ARG A 63 3.56 8.60 4.33
CA ARG A 63 4.53 7.51 4.05
C ARG A 63 3.96 6.13 4.41
N ARG A 64 3.27 6.01 5.56
CA ARG A 64 2.62 4.76 6.00
C ARG A 64 1.46 4.35 5.09
N ALA A 65 0.66 5.31 4.63
CA ALA A 65 -0.46 5.06 3.72
C ALA A 65 0.04 4.53 2.37
N LYS A 66 1.04 5.21 1.78
CA LYS A 66 1.71 4.77 0.54
C LYS A 66 2.24 3.35 0.69
N GLN A 67 3.00 3.09 1.75
CA GLN A 67 3.60 1.79 2.00
C GLN A 67 2.53 0.70 2.15
N SER A 68 1.46 0.98 2.91
CA SER A 68 0.37 0.03 3.12
C SER A 68 -0.36 -0.30 1.81
N ALA A 69 -0.66 0.70 0.99
CA ALA A 69 -1.30 0.48 -0.31
C ALA A 69 -0.41 -0.35 -1.24
N ARG A 70 0.91 -0.10 -1.28
CA ARG A 70 1.84 -0.92 -2.08
C ARG A 70 1.83 -2.37 -1.67
N TRP A 71 1.87 -2.62 -0.36
CA TRP A 71 1.85 -3.96 0.18
C TRP A 71 0.54 -4.68 -0.10
N LEU A 72 -0.60 -4.00 0.03
CA LEU A 72 -1.90 -4.60 -0.28
C LEU A 72 -2.01 -4.95 -1.77
N VAL A 73 -1.54 -4.08 -2.68
CA VAL A 73 -1.52 -4.36 -4.13
C VAL A 73 -0.64 -5.57 -4.46
N LYS A 74 0.52 -5.70 -3.81
CA LYS A 74 1.40 -6.87 -3.94
C LYS A 74 0.74 -8.12 -3.37
N GLN A 75 0.08 -8.02 -2.22
CA GLN A 75 -0.59 -9.14 -1.58
C GLN A 75 -1.68 -9.70 -2.47
N ILE A 76 -2.58 -8.87 -2.99
CA ILE A 76 -3.65 -9.36 -3.86
C ILE A 76 -3.15 -9.73 -5.26
N SER A 77 -1.84 -9.61 -5.53
CA SER A 77 -1.21 -9.90 -6.82
C SER A 77 -1.84 -9.14 -7.99
N ALA A 78 -2.35 -7.93 -7.73
CA ALA A 78 -3.17 -7.19 -8.70
C ALA A 78 -2.43 -6.98 -10.03
N ASP A 79 -3.19 -7.12 -11.11
CA ASP A 79 -2.70 -7.16 -12.50
C ASP A 79 -3.54 -6.29 -13.46
N ARG A 80 -4.59 -5.65 -12.93
CA ARG A 80 -5.48 -4.75 -13.67
C ARG A 80 -5.67 -3.44 -12.90
N LEU A 81 -5.71 -2.35 -13.65
CA LEU A 81 -6.01 -1.02 -13.14
C LEU A 81 -7.32 -0.53 -13.74
N LEU A 82 -8.30 -0.25 -12.88
CA LEU A 82 -9.57 0.36 -13.25
C LEU A 82 -9.61 1.81 -12.78
N THR A 83 -10.34 2.64 -13.49
CA THR A 83 -10.65 4.01 -13.07
C THR A 83 -12.15 4.19 -13.12
N LEU A 84 -12.76 4.55 -11.99
CA LEU A 84 -14.15 4.98 -11.91
C LEU A 84 -14.18 6.49 -11.99
N THR A 85 -15.01 7.01 -12.88
CA THR A 85 -15.17 8.45 -13.10
C THR A 85 -16.63 8.86 -13.03
N TYR A 86 -16.83 10.12 -12.67
CA TYR A 86 -18.12 10.79 -12.75
C TYR A 86 -18.24 11.52 -14.09
N ARG A 87 -19.45 11.57 -14.63
CA ARG A 87 -19.73 12.46 -15.77
C ARG A 87 -19.71 13.92 -15.33
N GLU A 88 -20.37 14.20 -14.20
CA GLU A 88 -20.35 15.52 -13.56
C GLU A 88 -18.99 15.84 -12.92
N ASN A 89 -18.77 17.11 -12.58
CA ASN A 89 -17.59 17.55 -11.83
C ASN A 89 -17.76 17.25 -10.33
N MET A 90 -17.58 15.99 -9.95
CA MET A 90 -17.78 15.53 -8.57
C MET A 90 -16.70 16.07 -7.62
N GLN A 91 -17.07 16.95 -6.68
CA GLN A 91 -16.16 17.53 -5.68
C GLN A 91 -16.49 17.09 -4.25
N ASP A 92 -17.57 16.34 -4.05
CA ASP A 92 -18.01 15.89 -2.74
C ASP A 92 -17.35 14.54 -2.39
N ARG A 93 -16.46 14.57 -1.40
CA ARG A 93 -15.74 13.39 -0.92
C ARG A 93 -16.61 12.43 -0.11
N GLU A 94 -17.58 12.94 0.63
CA GLU A 94 -18.51 12.09 1.40
C GLU A 94 -19.38 11.29 0.43
N ARG A 95 -19.93 11.97 -0.57
CA ARG A 95 -20.65 11.33 -1.68
C ARG A 95 -19.77 10.32 -2.42
N LEU A 96 -18.51 10.66 -2.71
CA LEU A 96 -17.55 9.73 -3.33
C LEU A 96 -17.43 8.42 -2.54
N TYR A 97 -17.34 8.50 -1.22
CA TYR A 97 -17.24 7.34 -0.35
C TYR A 97 -18.52 6.51 -0.35
N ASP A 98 -19.68 7.16 -0.25
CA ASP A 98 -20.98 6.48 -0.21
C ASP A 98 -21.33 5.81 -1.54
N ASP A 99 -21.06 6.48 -2.67
CA ASP A 99 -21.19 5.91 -4.01
C ASP A 99 -20.25 4.70 -4.17
N PHE A 100 -18.99 4.83 -3.75
CA PHE A 100 -18.04 3.71 -3.82
C PHE A 100 -18.48 2.51 -2.96
N LYS A 101 -18.96 2.77 -1.74
CA LYS A 101 -19.48 1.74 -0.84
C LYS A 101 -20.71 1.05 -1.45
N ARG A 102 -21.62 1.81 -2.05
CA ARG A 102 -22.79 1.29 -2.76
C ARG A 102 -22.37 0.44 -3.97
N PHE A 103 -21.41 0.91 -4.76
CA PHE A 103 -20.83 0.18 -5.89
C PHE A 103 -20.27 -1.18 -5.48
N VAL A 104 -19.40 -1.23 -4.47
CA VAL A 104 -18.80 -2.49 -3.99
C VAL A 104 -19.88 -3.45 -3.49
N ARG A 105 -20.92 -2.95 -2.81
CA ARG A 105 -22.05 -3.77 -2.34
C ARG A 105 -22.84 -4.39 -3.51
N LEU A 106 -23.16 -3.59 -4.52
CA LEU A 106 -23.86 -4.06 -5.72
C LEU A 106 -23.02 -5.09 -6.47
N LEU A 107 -21.74 -4.81 -6.69
CA LEU A 107 -20.84 -5.71 -7.40
C LEU A 107 -20.69 -7.06 -6.68
N ARG A 108 -20.52 -7.06 -5.36
CA ARG A 108 -20.45 -8.32 -4.58
C ARG A 108 -21.71 -9.17 -4.70
N LYS A 109 -22.89 -8.53 -4.74
CA LYS A 109 -24.17 -9.22 -4.97
C LYS A 109 -24.19 -9.89 -6.35
N GLU A 110 -23.80 -9.16 -7.40
CA GLU A 110 -23.73 -9.68 -8.77
C GLU A 110 -22.68 -10.79 -8.94
N LEU A 111 -21.57 -10.71 -8.19
CA LEU A 111 -20.53 -11.73 -8.18
C LEU A 111 -20.92 -12.99 -7.39
N LYS A 112 -22.09 -13.01 -6.75
CA LYS A 112 -22.61 -14.12 -5.93
C LYS A 112 -21.64 -14.55 -4.83
N GLY A 113 -21.03 -13.57 -4.16
CA GLY A 113 -20.08 -13.82 -3.08
C GLY A 113 -18.70 -14.30 -3.50
N ARG A 114 -18.42 -14.41 -4.82
CA ARG A 114 -17.05 -14.67 -5.28
C ARG A 114 -16.09 -13.57 -4.79
N PRO A 115 -14.89 -13.92 -4.31
CA PRO A 115 -13.90 -12.94 -3.88
C PRO A 115 -13.61 -11.93 -4.98
N TRP A 116 -13.53 -10.65 -4.59
CA TRP A 116 -13.19 -9.56 -5.50
C TRP A 116 -12.20 -8.63 -4.80
N PRO A 117 -10.92 -9.02 -4.77
CA PRO A 117 -9.91 -8.26 -4.05
C PRO A 117 -9.59 -6.96 -4.79
N TYR A 118 -9.54 -5.86 -4.05
CA TYR A 118 -9.23 -4.54 -4.60
C TYR A 118 -8.43 -3.68 -3.61
N VAL A 119 -7.65 -2.75 -4.17
CA VAL A 119 -7.13 -1.58 -3.47
C VAL A 119 -7.55 -0.35 -4.27
N ALA A 120 -8.30 0.55 -3.64
CA ALA A 120 -8.89 1.73 -4.26
C ALA A 120 -8.30 3.02 -3.67
N VAL A 121 -8.02 3.99 -4.52
CA VAL A 121 -7.42 5.28 -4.16
C VAL A 121 -8.21 6.40 -4.83
N PRO A 122 -8.78 7.35 -4.06
CA PRO A 122 -9.35 8.56 -4.64
C PRO A 122 -8.23 9.46 -5.19
N GLU A 123 -8.45 10.03 -6.36
CA GLU A 123 -7.60 11.05 -6.99
C GLU A 123 -8.45 12.28 -7.32
N LEU A 124 -7.95 13.47 -7.00
CA LEU A 124 -8.48 14.73 -7.50
C LEU A 124 -7.86 15.03 -8.87
N GLN A 125 -8.68 15.07 -9.91
CA GLN A 125 -8.23 15.47 -11.25
C GLN A 125 -8.01 17.00 -11.31
N ASP A 126 -7.19 17.48 -12.24
CA ASP A 126 -6.90 18.91 -12.46
C ASP A 126 -8.15 19.81 -12.60
N ARG A 127 -9.28 19.26 -13.08
CA ARG A 127 -10.58 19.96 -13.17
C ARG A 127 -11.35 20.07 -11.84
N GLY A 128 -10.81 19.50 -10.76
CA GLY A 128 -11.43 19.35 -9.44
C GLY A 128 -12.33 18.12 -9.29
N ALA A 129 -12.51 17.28 -10.32
CA ALA A 129 -13.37 16.10 -10.23
C ALA A 129 -12.64 14.94 -9.55
N PHE A 130 -13.30 14.26 -8.61
CA PHE A 130 -12.80 13.03 -8.04
C PHE A 130 -12.92 11.84 -8.99
N HIS A 131 -11.83 11.08 -9.10
CA HIS A 131 -11.77 9.76 -9.69
C HIS A 131 -11.39 8.72 -8.63
N ILE A 132 -11.70 7.45 -8.89
CA ILE A 132 -11.26 6.34 -8.05
C ILE A 132 -10.42 5.40 -8.89
N HIS A 133 -9.15 5.25 -8.55
CA HIS A 133 -8.27 4.25 -9.13
C HIS A 133 -8.31 2.95 -8.34
N LEU A 134 -8.51 1.82 -9.00
CA LEU A 134 -8.56 0.50 -8.38
C LEU A 134 -7.51 -0.43 -8.98
N ALA A 135 -6.67 -0.99 -8.13
CA ALA A 135 -5.89 -2.17 -8.45
C ALA A 135 -6.70 -3.42 -8.09
N VAL A 136 -6.94 -4.29 -9.07
CA VAL A 136 -7.73 -5.53 -8.91
C VAL A 136 -7.00 -6.73 -9.49
N LYS A 137 -7.41 -7.94 -9.10
CA LYS A 137 -6.82 -9.21 -9.56
C LYS A 137 -7.69 -9.93 -10.57
N GLY A 138 -7.08 -10.40 -11.65
CA GLY A 138 -7.63 -11.40 -12.54
C GLY A 138 -8.71 -10.86 -13.48
N TRP A 139 -9.49 -11.76 -14.05
CA TRP A 139 -10.54 -11.42 -15.02
C TRP A 139 -11.65 -10.59 -14.38
N GLN A 140 -12.12 -9.56 -15.10
CA GLN A 140 -13.10 -8.60 -14.61
C GLN A 140 -14.34 -8.60 -15.52
N PRO A 141 -15.56 -8.79 -14.99
CA PRO A 141 -16.79 -8.69 -15.76
C PRO A 141 -17.14 -7.22 -16.02
N TYR A 142 -16.49 -6.58 -17.00
CA TYR A 142 -16.62 -5.13 -17.21
C TYR A 142 -18.04 -4.63 -17.44
N SER A 143 -18.91 -5.42 -18.08
CA SER A 143 -20.33 -5.09 -18.24
C SER A 143 -21.05 -5.00 -16.90
N VAL A 144 -20.79 -5.95 -16.00
CA VAL A 144 -21.35 -5.98 -14.64
C VAL A 144 -20.78 -4.83 -13.81
N ILE A 145 -19.47 -4.59 -13.87
CA ILE A 145 -18.81 -3.51 -13.14
C ILE A 145 -19.38 -2.15 -13.56
N ARG A 146 -19.53 -1.90 -14.87
CA ARG A 146 -20.14 -0.66 -15.38
C ARG A 146 -21.59 -0.50 -14.91
N ARG A 147 -22.39 -1.54 -15.05
CA ARG A 147 -23.78 -1.54 -14.57
C ARG A 147 -23.86 -1.19 -13.08
N CYS A 148 -23.06 -1.84 -12.24
CA CYS A 148 -23.03 -1.56 -10.80
C CYS A 148 -22.56 -0.14 -10.49
N TRP A 149 -21.60 0.39 -11.26
CA TRP A 149 -21.15 1.78 -11.09
C TRP A 149 -22.27 2.76 -11.42
N TYR A 150 -22.95 2.57 -12.54
CA TYR A 150 -24.07 3.45 -12.93
C TYR A 150 -25.19 3.40 -11.89
N GLN A 151 -25.53 2.21 -11.40
CA GLN A 151 -26.51 2.04 -10.32
C GLN A 151 -26.07 2.67 -9.00
N ALA A 152 -24.77 2.69 -8.71
CA ALA A 152 -24.26 3.35 -7.51
C ALA A 152 -24.50 4.87 -7.58
N LEU A 153 -24.27 5.45 -8.76
CA LEU A 153 -24.50 6.87 -9.05
C LEU A 153 -25.98 7.27 -9.18
N GLY A 154 -26.92 6.36 -8.93
CA GLY A 154 -28.36 6.62 -9.03
C GLY A 154 -28.99 6.27 -10.38
N GLY A 155 -28.21 5.75 -11.32
CA GLY A 155 -28.71 5.25 -12.61
C GLY A 155 -29.45 3.91 -12.52
N ARG A 156 -30.03 3.49 -13.64
CA ARG A 156 -30.69 2.20 -13.88
C ARG A 156 -29.68 1.08 -14.17
N GLY A 157 -28.52 1.40 -14.75
CA GLY A 157 -27.46 0.45 -15.06
C GLY A 157 -27.38 -0.01 -16.52
N ASP A 158 -28.22 0.54 -17.38
CA ASP A 158 -28.31 0.24 -18.81
C ASP A 158 -28.14 1.48 -19.71
N GLU A 159 -27.75 2.61 -19.10
CA GLU A 159 -27.53 3.88 -19.79
C GLU A 159 -26.42 3.78 -20.85
N LYS A 160 -26.55 4.61 -21.89
CA LYS A 160 -25.61 4.65 -23.02
C LYS A 160 -25.32 6.09 -23.43
N GLY A 161 -24.12 6.30 -23.99
CA GLY A 161 -23.73 7.57 -24.57
C GLY A 161 -23.74 8.72 -23.56
N VAL A 162 -24.52 9.75 -23.86
CA VAL A 162 -24.59 10.97 -23.03
C VAL A 162 -25.34 10.77 -21.71
N GLU A 163 -26.20 9.75 -21.63
CA GLU A 163 -27.01 9.44 -20.45
C GLU A 163 -26.24 8.69 -19.35
N THR A 164 -25.00 8.25 -19.62
CA THR A 164 -24.23 7.49 -18.61
C THR A 164 -23.83 8.39 -17.45
N PRO A 165 -24.12 8.05 -16.18
CA PRO A 165 -23.79 8.92 -15.05
C PRO A 165 -22.28 9.00 -14.75
N GLY A 166 -21.49 8.05 -15.28
CA GLY A 166 -20.05 7.97 -15.11
C GLY A 166 -19.42 6.99 -16.10
N GLN A 167 -18.13 6.68 -15.94
CA GLN A 167 -17.44 5.69 -16.76
C GLN A 167 -16.56 4.76 -15.93
N VAL A 168 -16.24 3.61 -16.55
CA VAL A 168 -15.27 2.63 -16.02
C VAL A 168 -14.24 2.37 -17.11
N ASP A 169 -13.04 2.88 -16.87
CA ASP A 169 -11.91 2.78 -17.78
C ASP A 169 -10.91 1.74 -17.30
N VAL A 170 -10.24 1.08 -18.25
CA VAL A 170 -9.22 0.07 -17.97
C VAL A 170 -7.90 0.57 -18.51
N THR A 171 -6.94 0.80 -17.63
CA THR A 171 -5.60 1.20 -18.02
C THR A 171 -4.75 -0.06 -18.22
N SER A 172 -4.31 -0.30 -19.45
CA SER A 172 -3.36 -1.36 -19.76
C SER A 172 -1.91 -0.88 -19.60
N PRO A 173 -0.96 -1.74 -19.19
CA PRO A 173 0.44 -1.35 -19.13
C PRO A 173 0.95 -1.02 -20.55
N ARG A 174 1.86 -0.05 -20.64
CA ARG A 174 2.45 0.38 -21.92
C ARG A 174 3.12 -0.79 -22.64
N ALA A 175 2.97 -0.79 -23.96
CA ALA A 175 3.64 -1.72 -24.83
C ALA A 175 5.16 -1.59 -24.76
N LYS A 176 5.88 -2.71 -24.67
CA LYS A 176 7.25 -2.71 -25.22
C LYS A 176 7.13 -2.58 -26.73
N GLN A 177 7.96 -1.71 -27.32
CA GLN A 177 7.99 -1.45 -28.76
C GLN A 177 8.05 -2.78 -29.53
N GLY A 178 7.18 -2.95 -30.54
CA GLY A 178 7.14 -4.15 -31.38
C GLY A 178 6.25 -5.31 -30.91
N MET A 179 5.56 -5.21 -29.76
CA MET A 179 4.56 -6.22 -29.34
C MET A 179 3.15 -5.63 -29.26
N GLY A 180 2.14 -6.34 -29.79
CA GLY A 180 0.74 -5.91 -29.82
C GLY A 180 0.13 -5.61 -28.44
N GLY A 181 -0.89 -4.74 -28.41
CA GLY A 181 -1.49 -4.16 -27.19
C GLY A 181 -2.43 -5.05 -26.38
N ALA A 182 -3.11 -6.00 -27.02
CA ALA A 182 -4.22 -6.74 -26.41
C ALA A 182 -3.76 -7.76 -25.36
N GLY A 183 -4.43 -7.79 -24.21
CA GLY A 183 -4.25 -8.82 -23.18
C GLY A 183 -3.15 -8.58 -22.13
N ARG A 184 -2.34 -7.53 -22.26
CA ARG A 184 -1.21 -7.27 -21.34
C ARG A 184 -1.65 -7.04 -19.90
N GLN A 185 -1.03 -7.76 -18.96
CA GLN A 185 -1.25 -7.62 -17.53
C GLN A 185 -0.17 -6.75 -16.89
N TRP A 186 -0.55 -6.00 -15.85
CA TRP A 186 0.44 -5.28 -15.06
C TRP A 186 1.29 -6.25 -14.26
N ASP A 187 2.59 -5.96 -14.18
CA ASP A 187 3.38 -6.46 -13.06
C ASP A 187 2.89 -5.77 -11.78
N SER A 188 2.61 -6.56 -10.75
CA SER A 188 2.02 -6.08 -9.49
C SER A 188 2.92 -5.07 -8.77
N SER A 189 4.25 -5.24 -8.83
CA SER A 189 5.19 -4.27 -8.25
C SER A 189 5.14 -2.93 -8.98
N ARG A 190 5.07 -2.94 -10.31
CA ARG A 190 4.87 -1.72 -11.11
C ARG A 190 3.52 -1.07 -10.85
N LEU A 191 2.44 -1.85 -10.78
CA LEU A 191 1.10 -1.36 -10.45
C LEU A 191 1.06 -0.72 -9.06
N SER A 192 1.80 -1.27 -8.08
CA SER A 192 1.91 -0.71 -6.74
C SER A 192 2.53 0.70 -6.73
N GLY A 193 3.50 0.97 -7.62
CA GLY A 193 4.05 2.32 -7.79
C GLY A 193 3.02 3.25 -8.44
N TYR A 194 2.30 2.75 -9.44
CA TYR A 194 1.31 3.52 -10.18
C TYR A 194 0.10 3.93 -9.31
N ILE A 195 -0.40 3.04 -8.44
CA ILE A 195 -1.51 3.37 -7.53
C ILE A 195 -1.12 4.45 -6.51
N VAL A 196 0.12 4.43 -6.03
CA VAL A 196 0.62 5.41 -5.06
C VAL A 196 0.81 6.78 -5.69
N LYS A 197 1.19 6.84 -6.98
CA LYS A 197 1.24 8.10 -7.72
C LYS A 197 -0.11 8.84 -7.70
N TYR A 198 -1.22 8.13 -7.78
CA TYR A 198 -2.55 8.74 -7.71
C TYR A 198 -2.90 9.20 -6.30
N MET A 199 -2.48 8.43 -5.28
CA MET A 199 -2.64 8.83 -3.90
C MET A 199 -1.90 10.15 -3.58
N GLU A 200 -0.77 10.39 -4.25
CA GLU A 200 0.04 11.60 -4.10
C GLU A 200 -0.68 12.89 -4.45
N LYS A 201 -1.52 12.84 -5.48
CA LYS A 201 -2.24 14.01 -5.97
C LYS A 201 -3.39 14.48 -5.09
N THR A 202 -3.64 13.80 -3.98
CA THR A 202 -4.80 14.08 -3.11
C THR A 202 -4.36 14.10 -1.65
N PHE A 203 -3.06 14.22 -1.36
CA PHE A 203 -2.59 14.28 0.02
C PHE A 203 -2.76 15.65 0.66
N ASP A 204 -2.50 16.70 -0.10
CA ASP A 204 -2.50 18.10 0.37
C ASP A 204 -3.90 18.71 0.41
N ASP A 205 -4.83 18.14 -0.36
CA ASP A 205 -6.25 18.57 -0.39
C ASP A 205 -7.09 17.96 0.72
N LEU A 206 -6.51 17.14 1.61
CA LEU A 206 -7.26 16.54 2.72
C LEU A 206 -7.28 17.45 3.92
N THR A 207 -8.49 17.71 4.42
CA THR A 207 -8.66 18.25 5.76
C THR A 207 -8.24 17.22 6.82
N ASP A 208 -7.88 17.67 8.02
CA ASP A 208 -7.44 16.80 9.13
C ASP A 208 -8.52 15.77 9.56
N SER A 209 -9.79 16.00 9.22
CA SER A 209 -10.92 15.08 9.45
C SER A 209 -10.98 13.94 8.41
N GLU A 210 -10.44 14.14 7.20
CA GLU A 210 -10.55 13.20 6.06
C GLU A 210 -9.42 12.16 6.04
N LYS A 211 -9.37 11.33 7.08
CA LYS A 211 -8.19 10.50 7.38
C LYS A 211 -7.97 9.30 6.45
N LYS A 212 -8.99 8.83 5.73
CA LYS A 212 -8.89 7.62 4.88
C LYS A 212 -8.41 7.97 3.47
N ARG A 213 -7.14 7.64 3.19
CA ARG A 213 -6.42 7.94 1.94
C ARG A 213 -6.52 6.83 0.88
N TYR A 214 -7.00 5.66 1.27
CA TYR A 214 -7.27 4.52 0.39
C TYR A 214 -8.31 3.61 1.04
N TRP A 215 -8.90 2.75 0.22
CA TRP A 215 -9.81 1.68 0.64
C TRP A 215 -9.32 0.36 0.09
N HIS A 216 -9.69 -0.75 0.71
CA HIS A 216 -9.36 -2.08 0.21
C HIS A 216 -10.43 -3.09 0.59
N SER A 217 -10.50 -4.19 -0.15
CA SER A 217 -11.33 -5.34 0.20
C SER A 217 -10.88 -5.97 1.53
N ALA A 218 -11.80 -6.62 2.23
CA ALA A 218 -11.47 -7.45 3.39
C ALA A 218 -10.53 -8.61 3.01
N ASP A 219 -10.63 -9.10 1.77
CA ASP A 219 -9.77 -10.15 1.22
C ASP A 219 -8.31 -9.70 1.04
N ALA A 220 -8.04 -8.38 1.05
CA ALA A 220 -6.70 -7.83 0.97
C ALA A 220 -6.09 -7.78 2.37
N LYS A 221 -5.47 -8.89 2.81
CA LYS A 221 -4.73 -8.95 4.07
C LYS A 221 -3.37 -8.25 3.94
N LYS A 222 -2.82 -7.73 5.03
CA LYS A 222 -1.45 -7.22 5.05
C LYS A 222 -0.47 -8.40 4.98
N PRO A 223 0.73 -8.21 4.40
CA PRO A 223 1.75 -9.26 4.41
C PRO A 223 2.18 -9.56 5.84
N THR A 224 2.47 -10.83 6.11
CA THR A 224 3.08 -11.27 7.35
C THR A 224 4.49 -10.67 7.46
N VAL A 225 4.89 -10.26 8.66
CA VAL A 225 6.18 -9.62 8.91
C VAL A 225 6.97 -10.47 9.89
N HIS A 226 8.02 -11.14 9.40
CA HIS A 226 8.98 -11.83 10.26
C HIS A 226 10.08 -10.86 10.68
N ARG A 227 10.53 -10.95 11.92
CA ARG A 227 11.57 -10.08 12.48
C ARG A 227 12.73 -10.94 12.94
N VAL A 228 13.89 -10.66 12.38
CA VAL A 228 15.13 -11.38 12.66
C VAL A 228 16.18 -10.37 13.12
N TRP A 229 16.89 -10.67 14.20
CA TRP A 229 18.06 -9.91 14.62
C TRP A 229 19.26 -10.41 13.83
N LEU A 230 20.08 -9.47 13.34
CA LEU A 230 21.33 -9.80 12.67
C LEU A 230 22.45 -9.58 13.68
N GLY A 231 23.46 -10.45 13.68
CA GLY A 231 24.65 -10.34 14.52
C GLY A 231 25.61 -9.24 14.06
N ALA A 232 25.49 -8.80 12.80
CA ALA A 232 26.30 -7.76 12.21
C ALA A 232 26.29 -6.44 12.99
N VAL A 233 27.49 -5.87 13.14
CA VAL A 233 27.69 -4.58 13.84
C VAL A 233 27.79 -3.38 12.89
N ASP A 234 28.02 -3.64 11.60
CA ASP A 234 28.03 -2.62 10.55
C ASP A 234 27.34 -3.08 9.26
N VAL A 235 27.25 -2.19 8.28
CA VAL A 235 26.55 -2.44 7.01
C VAL A 235 27.27 -3.46 6.13
N THR A 236 28.61 -3.55 6.22
CA THR A 236 29.42 -4.44 5.39
C THR A 236 29.23 -5.89 5.82
N GLU A 237 29.04 -6.14 7.11
CA GLU A 237 28.65 -7.44 7.67
C GLU A 237 27.15 -7.71 7.50
N ALA A 238 26.32 -6.69 7.72
CA ALA A 238 24.86 -6.87 7.69
C ALA A 238 24.34 -7.24 6.31
N CYS A 239 24.94 -6.71 5.23
CA CYS A 239 24.54 -7.02 3.86
C CYS A 239 24.63 -8.53 3.53
N PRO A 240 25.81 -9.19 3.60
CA PRO A 240 25.93 -10.62 3.32
C PRO A 240 25.15 -11.48 4.31
N GLU A 241 25.10 -11.11 5.60
CA GLU A 241 24.30 -11.84 6.59
C GLU A 241 22.80 -11.81 6.24
N ALA A 242 22.26 -10.63 5.95
CA ALA A 242 20.86 -10.46 5.57
C ALA A 242 20.52 -11.22 4.28
N ILE A 243 21.36 -11.12 3.25
CA ILE A 243 21.16 -11.84 1.99
C ILE A 243 21.23 -13.35 2.24
N GLY A 244 22.18 -13.83 3.04
CA GLY A 244 22.30 -15.23 3.44
C GLY A 244 21.05 -15.75 4.14
N VAL A 245 20.48 -14.98 5.08
CA VAL A 245 19.20 -15.31 5.73
C VAL A 245 18.07 -15.37 4.71
N LEU A 246 17.96 -14.39 3.82
CA LEU A 246 16.90 -14.34 2.80
C LEU A 246 17.00 -15.48 1.77
N GLN A 247 18.21 -15.86 1.35
CA GLN A 247 18.44 -16.96 0.43
C GLN A 247 18.19 -18.32 1.10
N THR A 248 18.74 -18.53 2.29
CA THR A 248 18.70 -19.83 2.98
C THR A 248 17.31 -20.15 3.52
N PHE A 249 16.65 -19.19 4.19
CA PHE A 249 15.40 -19.45 4.89
C PHE A 249 14.15 -18.99 4.14
N TYR A 250 14.29 -18.01 3.24
CA TYR A 250 13.16 -17.41 2.54
C TYR A 250 13.20 -17.63 1.01
N GLY A 251 14.21 -18.35 0.51
CA GLY A 251 14.31 -18.78 -0.89
C GLY A 251 14.52 -17.64 -1.87
N LEU A 252 15.17 -16.55 -1.48
CA LEU A 252 15.55 -15.47 -2.41
C LEU A 252 16.34 -16.04 -3.59
N VAL A 253 15.89 -15.78 -4.82
CA VAL A 253 16.46 -16.42 -6.02
C VAL A 253 17.82 -15.82 -6.37
N GLY A 254 18.90 -16.52 -5.98
CA GLY A 254 20.28 -16.23 -6.41
C GLY A 254 20.69 -14.76 -6.27
N ALA A 255 21.41 -14.24 -7.26
CA ALA A 255 21.83 -12.83 -7.35
C ALA A 255 20.79 -11.90 -8.00
N GLN A 256 19.56 -12.37 -8.24
CA GLN A 256 18.52 -11.58 -8.94
C GLN A 256 17.64 -10.83 -7.94
N PHE A 257 18.20 -9.81 -7.32
CA PHE A 257 17.50 -8.92 -6.41
C PHE A 257 17.86 -7.45 -6.64
N ASP A 258 16.91 -6.58 -6.33
CA ASP A 258 17.14 -5.16 -6.20
C ASP A 258 17.59 -4.88 -4.76
N MET A 259 18.55 -3.97 -4.61
CA MET A 259 18.99 -3.49 -3.30
C MET A 259 19.09 -1.98 -3.30
N TRP A 260 18.72 -1.38 -2.18
CA TRP A 260 18.90 0.04 -1.92
C TRP A 260 19.50 0.22 -0.54
N LEU A 261 20.51 1.08 -0.43
CA LEU A 261 21.18 1.43 0.81
C LEU A 261 20.93 2.92 1.10
N SER A 262 20.63 3.24 2.36
CA SER A 262 20.50 4.63 2.80
C SER A 262 21.87 5.33 2.77
N PRO A 263 21.91 6.64 2.47
CA PRO A 263 23.17 7.38 2.44
C PRO A 263 23.95 7.34 3.76
N ASP A 264 23.25 7.20 4.89
CA ASP A 264 23.84 7.12 6.23
C ASP A 264 24.28 5.69 6.62
N GLY A 265 24.11 4.70 5.73
CA GLY A 265 24.48 3.31 5.99
C GLY A 265 23.63 2.58 7.03
N THR A 266 22.64 3.24 7.64
CA THR A 266 21.87 2.68 8.76
C THR A 266 20.72 1.78 8.33
N THR A 267 20.33 1.81 7.05
CA THR A 267 19.17 1.08 6.56
C THR A 267 19.45 0.60 5.15
N PHE A 268 19.21 -0.68 4.89
CA PHE A 268 19.10 -1.15 3.51
C PHE A 268 17.86 -1.99 3.31
N TRP A 269 17.45 -2.04 2.06
CA TRP A 269 16.30 -2.78 1.59
C TRP A 269 16.75 -3.69 0.46
N VAL A 270 16.32 -4.95 0.51
CA VAL A 270 16.54 -5.96 -0.52
C VAL A 270 15.17 -6.43 -0.95
N ALA A 271 14.96 -6.59 -2.26
CA ALA A 271 13.78 -7.27 -2.77
C ALA A 271 14.07 -8.11 -3.99
N GLY A 272 13.41 -9.26 -4.06
CA GLY A 272 13.52 -10.16 -5.19
C GLY A 272 12.32 -11.08 -5.27
N LYS A 273 12.47 -12.11 -6.10
CA LYS A 273 11.53 -13.22 -6.15
C LYS A 273 11.98 -14.30 -5.17
N ASN A 274 11.02 -14.98 -4.54
CA ASN A 274 11.30 -16.20 -3.82
C ASN A 274 10.85 -17.43 -4.63
N THR A 275 11.55 -18.55 -4.45
CA THR A 275 11.16 -19.86 -5.01
C THR A 275 10.19 -20.62 -4.12
N VAL A 276 10.05 -20.22 -2.85
CA VAL A 276 9.17 -20.86 -1.88
C VAL A 276 7.81 -20.17 -1.92
N GLN A 277 6.78 -20.87 -2.42
CA GLN A 277 5.39 -20.52 -2.11
C GLN A 277 5.20 -20.81 -0.62
N ILE A 278 5.31 -19.78 0.23
CA ILE A 278 4.91 -19.93 1.63
C ILE A 278 3.39 -19.84 1.62
N ASP A 279 2.72 -20.99 1.75
CA ASP A 279 1.29 -21.03 1.94
C ASP A 279 0.95 -20.19 3.18
N VAL A 280 0.21 -19.11 2.97
CA VAL A 280 -0.14 -18.11 4.00
C VAL A 280 -1.25 -18.64 4.92
N GLU A 281 -1.40 -19.97 5.04
CA GLU A 281 -2.40 -20.65 5.88
C GLU A 281 -1.78 -21.31 7.13
N HIS A 282 -0.52 -21.02 7.46
CA HIS A 282 0.02 -21.48 8.75
C HIS A 282 -0.33 -20.52 9.88
N ASP A 283 -1.45 -20.82 10.54
CA ASP A 283 -1.73 -20.41 11.90
C ASP A 283 -0.60 -20.91 12.81
N GLY A 284 0.25 -20.00 13.26
CA GLY A 284 0.84 -20.07 14.59
C GLY A 284 2.12 -20.89 14.81
N GLU A 285 2.66 -21.61 13.83
CA GLU A 285 4.02 -22.18 14.00
C GLU A 285 5.06 -21.14 13.57
N GLU A 286 5.81 -20.64 14.56
CA GLU A 286 7.06 -19.94 14.30
C GLU A 286 7.95 -20.85 13.45
N PRO A 287 8.60 -20.32 12.38
CA PRO A 287 9.65 -21.09 11.73
C PRO A 287 10.67 -21.48 12.81
N PRO A 288 11.28 -22.66 12.73
CA PRO A 288 12.35 -22.99 13.66
C PRO A 288 13.40 -21.88 13.51
N PHE A 289 13.71 -21.23 14.64
CA PHE A 289 14.72 -20.19 14.87
C PHE A 289 14.28 -18.72 14.75
#